data_AF-A0A1Z9XUC4-F1
#
_entry.id   AF-A0A1Z9XUC4-F1
#
_cell.length_a   1.000
_cell.length_b   1.000
_cell.length_c   1.000
_cell.angle_alpha   90.00
_cell.angle_beta   90.00
_cell.angle_gamma   90.00
#
_symmetry.space_group_name_H-M   'P 1'
#
loop_
_entity.id
_entity.type
_entity.pdbx_description
1 polymer ?
#
loop_
_entity_poly.entity_id
_entity_poly.type
_entity_poly.pdbx_seq_one_letter_code
_entity_poly.pdbx_strand_id
1 'polypeptide(L)'
;MLKSSLQKLRLMPKLRIAKFLIIFTLTGSSSVFVSDVMADFIKTDLSYEMNALERIVLISLLYQFLLLLFCFVFGELPYVIEKFRKMAQLFRRLKN
;
A
#
# COMPACT_ATOMS: atom_id res chain seq x y z
N MET A 1 22.94 4.36 10.51
CA MET A 1 21.76 3.85 9.77
C MET A 1 21.04 4.92 8.93
N LEU A 2 20.77 6.13 9.45
CA LEU A 2 20.06 7.20 8.72
C LEU A 2 20.78 7.71 7.44
N LYS A 3 22.12 7.70 7.42
CA LYS A 3 22.93 8.16 6.27
C LYS A 3 22.75 7.29 5.02
N SER A 4 22.58 5.97 5.16
CA SER A 4 22.48 5.07 4.00
C SER A 4 21.10 5.10 3.35
N SER A 5 20.04 5.30 4.14
CA SER A 5 18.68 5.53 3.63
C SER A 5 18.57 6.88 2.92
N LEU A 6 19.20 7.93 3.43
CA LEU A 6 19.27 9.25 2.77
C LEU A 6 20.07 9.20 1.47
N GLN A 7 21.19 8.47 1.41
CA GLN A 7 21.96 8.29 0.16
C GLN A 7 21.16 7.51 -0.89
N LYS A 8 20.39 6.48 -0.50
CA LYS A 8 19.47 5.76 -1.39
C LYS A 8 18.38 6.67 -1.96
N LEU A 9 17.82 7.56 -1.13
CA LEU A 9 16.87 8.59 -1.58
C LEU A 9 17.50 9.57 -2.56
N ARG A 10 18.78 9.92 -2.38
CA ARG A 10 19.52 10.84 -3.26
C ARG A 10 19.81 10.27 -4.65
N LEU A 11 19.89 8.94 -4.76
CA LEU A 11 20.11 8.20 -6.01
C LEU A 11 18.80 7.89 -6.77
N MET A 12 17.64 8.01 -6.13
CA MET A 12 16.37 7.90 -6.83
C MET A 12 16.12 9.18 -7.63
N PRO A 13 15.67 9.09 -8.90
CA PRO A 13 15.28 10.27 -9.65
C PRO A 13 14.23 11.04 -8.85
N LYS A 14 14.42 12.35 -8.62
CA LYS A 14 13.48 13.19 -7.85
C LYS A 14 12.02 13.02 -8.33
N LEU A 15 11.85 12.79 -9.63
CA LEU A 15 10.57 12.50 -10.27
C LEU A 15 9.89 11.22 -9.73
N ARG A 16 10.67 10.17 -9.44
CA ARG A 16 10.13 8.90 -8.93
C ARG A 16 9.64 9.04 -7.48
N ILE A 17 10.33 9.81 -6.65
CA ILE A 17 9.88 10.11 -5.28
C ILE A 17 8.55 10.86 -5.32
N ALA A 18 8.42 11.85 -6.21
CA ALA A 18 7.17 12.58 -6.41
C ALA A 18 6.02 11.66 -6.85
N LYS A 19 6.27 10.73 -7.79
CA LYS A 19 5.28 9.72 -8.19
C LYS A 19 4.81 8.86 -7.01
N PHE A 20 5.74 8.38 -6.17
CA PHE A 20 5.35 7.58 -5.01
C PHE A 20 4.56 8.38 -3.97
N LEU A 21 4.85 9.68 -3.79
CA LEU A 21 4.04 10.54 -2.94
C LEU A 21 2.60 10.64 -3.48
N ILE A 22 2.44 10.86 -4.78
CA ILE A 22 1.11 10.92 -5.42
C ILE A 22 0.38 9.58 -5.25
N ILE A 23 1.03 8.46 -5.55
CA ILE A 23 0.45 7.12 -5.39
C ILE A 23 0.04 6.89 -3.93
N PHE A 24 0.87 7.27 -2.96
CA PHE A 24 0.60 7.06 -1.54
C PHE A 24 -0.59 7.90 -1.06
N THR A 25 -0.63 9.18 -1.43
CA THR A 25 -1.74 10.08 -1.10
C THR A 25 -3.05 9.58 -1.70
N LEU A 26 -3.05 9.22 -2.99
CA LEU A 26 -4.24 8.69 -3.68
C LEU A 26 -4.70 7.37 -3.08
N THR A 27 -3.77 6.48 -2.73
CA THR A 27 -4.09 5.19 -2.11
C THR A 27 -4.74 5.41 -0.75
N GLY A 28 -4.17 6.26 0.10
CA GLY A 28 -4.69 6.53 1.44
C GLY A 28 -6.08 7.16 1.42
N SER A 29 -6.31 8.15 0.56
CA SER A 29 -7.64 8.75 0.42
C SER A 29 -8.66 7.75 -0.14
N SER A 30 -8.27 6.98 -1.16
CA SER A 30 -9.16 6.01 -1.79
C SER A 30 -9.50 4.85 -0.86
N SER A 31 -8.57 4.38 -0.03
CA SER A 31 -8.82 3.26 0.88
C SER A 31 -9.86 3.60 1.95
N VAL A 32 -9.85 4.84 2.45
CA VAL A 32 -10.86 5.30 3.42
C VAL A 32 -12.22 5.43 2.74
N PHE A 33 -12.27 6.04 1.55
CA PHE A 33 -13.52 6.16 0.82
C PHE A 33 -14.14 4.80 0.47
N VAL A 34 -13.35 3.88 -0.09
CA VAL A 34 -13.83 2.55 -0.44
C VAL A 34 -14.21 1.75 0.80
N SER A 35 -13.49 1.90 1.92
CA SER A 35 -13.88 1.21 3.17
C SER A 35 -15.23 1.67 3.70
N ASP A 36 -15.56 2.94 3.53
CA ASP A 36 -16.81 3.51 4.04
C ASP A 36 -17.97 3.01 3.20
N VAL A 37 -17.82 3.03 1.87
CA VAL A 37 -18.79 2.43 0.94
C VAL A 37 -19.00 0.95 1.27
N MET A 38 -17.92 0.19 1.48
CA MET A 38 -18.02 -1.24 1.83
C MET A 38 -18.67 -1.46 3.20
N ALA A 39 -18.37 -0.64 4.20
CA ALA A 39 -18.98 -0.73 5.51
C ALA A 39 -20.48 -0.43 5.44
N ASP A 40 -20.90 0.54 4.64
CA ASP A 40 -22.32 0.87 4.41
C ASP A 40 -23.06 -0.26 3.67
N PHE A 41 -22.43 -0.88 2.67
CA PHE A 41 -22.95 -2.08 2.02
C PHE A 41 -23.13 -3.23 3.02
N ILE A 42 -22.12 -3.49 3.85
CA ILE A 42 -22.19 -4.56 4.87
C ILE A 42 -23.31 -4.26 5.88
N LYS A 43 -23.44 -3.01 6.32
CA LYS A 43 -24.49 -2.61 7.24
C LYS A 43 -25.88 -2.81 6.65
N THR A 44 -26.07 -2.44 5.38
CA THR A 44 -27.37 -2.48 4.71
C THR A 44 -27.78 -3.90 4.33
N ASP A 45 -26.88 -4.67 3.72
CA ASP A 45 -27.23 -5.99 3.19
C ASP A 45 -27.11 -7.12 4.22
N LEU A 46 -26.18 -7.00 5.18
CA LEU A 46 -25.93 -8.03 6.20
C LEU A 46 -26.47 -7.64 7.58
N SER A 47 -27.08 -6.46 7.74
CA SER A 47 -27.55 -5.92 9.03
C SER A 47 -26.47 -5.96 10.12
N TYR A 48 -25.21 -5.75 9.71
CA TYR A 48 -24.04 -5.88 10.57
C TYR A 48 -23.29 -4.55 10.72
N GLU A 49 -23.11 -4.09 11.95
CA GLU A 49 -22.31 -2.90 12.23
C GLU A 49 -20.85 -3.30 12.50
N MET A 50 -19.95 -2.87 11.61
CA MET A 50 -18.53 -3.10 11.78
C MET A 50 -17.96 -2.34 12.97
N ASN A 51 -17.22 -3.05 13.81
CA ASN A 51 -16.47 -2.44 14.89
C ASN A 51 -15.25 -1.66 14.36
N ALA A 52 -14.72 -0.74 15.17
CA ALA A 52 -13.55 0.08 14.79
C ALA A 52 -12.33 -0.77 14.39
N LEU A 53 -12.08 -1.89 15.09
CA LEU A 53 -10.99 -2.81 14.75
C LEU A 53 -11.18 -3.47 13.38
N GLU A 54 -12.41 -3.89 13.07
CA GLU A 54 -12.75 -4.52 11.79
C GLU A 54 -12.61 -3.53 10.64
N ARG A 55 -12.99 -2.26 10.86
CA ARG A 55 -12.82 -1.19 9.88
C ARG A 55 -11.34 -0.92 9.60
N ILE A 56 -10.47 -0.95 10.62
CA ILE A 56 -9.02 -0.82 10.44
C ILE A 56 -8.46 -1.99 9.61
N VAL A 57 -8.91 -3.21 9.87
CA VAL A 57 -8.51 -4.40 9.09
C VAL A 57 -8.97 -4.27 7.63
N LEU A 58 -10.22 -3.84 7.40
CA LEU A 58 -10.76 -3.64 6.06
C LEU A 58 -9.99 -2.56 5.30
N ILE A 59 -9.75 -1.39 5.91
CA ILE A 59 -8.94 -0.32 5.32
C ILE A 59 -7.55 -0.84 4.97
N SER A 60 -6.91 -1.57 5.89
CA SER A 60 -5.56 -2.11 5.68
C SER A 60 -5.51 -3.08 4.50
N LEU A 61 -6.52 -3.94 4.36
CA LEU A 61 -6.63 -4.86 3.23
C LEU A 61 -6.85 -4.11 1.91
N LEU A 62 -7.85 -3.22 1.86
CA LEU A 62 -8.15 -2.41 0.68
C LEU A 62 -6.95 -1.56 0.25
N TYR A 63 -6.21 -1.00 1.22
CA TYR A 63 -5.02 -0.22 0.96
C TYR A 63 -3.97 -1.02 0.18
N GLN A 64 -3.74 -2.30 0.50
CA GLN A 64 -2.77 -3.12 -0.22
C GLN A 64 -3.17 -3.32 -1.69
N PHE A 65 -4.46 -3.61 -1.95
CA PHE A 65 -4.96 -3.78 -3.32
C PHE A 65 -4.91 -2.48 -4.12
N LEU A 66 -5.34 -1.37 -3.51
CA LEU A 66 -5.28 -0.05 -4.13
C LEU A 66 -3.85 0.40 -4.41
N LEU A 67 -2.92 0.14 -3.49
CA LEU A 67 -1.50 0.46 -3.68
C LEU A 67 -0.95 -0.26 -4.92
N LEU A 68 -1.27 -1.55 -5.07
CA LEU A 68 -0.89 -2.34 -6.25
C LEU A 68 -1.53 -1.79 -7.53
N LEU A 69 -2.83 -1.46 -7.48
CA LEU A 69 -3.56 -0.87 -8.60
C LEU A 69 -2.95 0.46 -9.04
N PHE A 70 -2.69 1.39 -8.11
CA PHE A 70 -2.07 2.66 -8.45
C PHE A 70 -0.62 2.49 -8.90
N CYS A 71 0.17 1.60 -8.30
CA CYS A 71 1.51 1.30 -8.82
C CYS A 71 1.46 0.76 -10.26
N PHE A 72 0.43 -0.03 -10.60
CA PHE A 72 0.19 -0.48 -11.96
C PHE A 72 -0.14 0.69 -12.90
N VAL A 73 -1.13 1.52 -12.54
CA VAL A 73 -1.58 2.69 -13.34
C VAL A 73 -0.44 3.68 -13.61
N PHE A 74 0.43 3.92 -12.62
CA PHE A 74 1.54 4.87 -12.75
C PHE A 74 2.83 4.25 -13.32
N GLY A 75 2.81 2.96 -13.69
CA GLY A 75 3.94 2.26 -14.32
C GLY A 75 5.10 1.91 -13.37
N GLU A 76 4.86 1.92 -12.05
CA GLU A 76 5.85 1.60 -11.02
C GLU A 76 5.73 0.15 -10.49
N LEU A 77 4.91 -0.70 -11.13
CA LEU A 77 4.80 -2.14 -10.80
C LEU A 77 6.15 -2.90 -10.77
N PRO A 78 7.12 -2.66 -11.68
CA PRO A 78 8.42 -3.34 -11.62
C PRO A 78 9.16 -3.10 -10.30
N TYR A 79 9.00 -1.92 -9.70
CA TYR A 79 9.60 -1.57 -8.41
C TYR A 79 8.99 -2.39 -7.28
N VAL A 80 7.68 -2.57 -7.29
CA VAL A 80 6.96 -3.38 -6.29
C VAL A 80 7.40 -4.84 -6.38
N ILE A 81 7.48 -5.40 -7.59
CA ILE A 81 7.94 -6.77 -7.83
C ILE A 81 9.39 -6.96 -7.35
N GLU A 82 10.27 -6.00 -7.64
CA GLU A 82 11.66 -6.05 -7.18
C GLU A 82 11.74 -6.03 -5.64
N LYS A 83 10.87 -5.26 -4.99
CA LYS A 83 10.79 -5.19 -3.52
C LYS A 83 10.28 -6.50 -2.92
N PHE A 84 9.26 -7.12 -3.51
CA PHE A 84 8.80 -8.45 -3.12
C PHE A 84 9.89 -9.51 -3.30
N ARG A 85 10.64 -9.46 -4.41
CA ARG A 85 11.76 -10.38 -4.65
C ARG A 85 12.85 -10.24 -3.58
N LYS A 86 13.21 -9.00 -3.21
CA LYS A 86 14.18 -8.73 -2.13
C LYS A 86 13.67 -9.22 -0.77
N MET A 87 12.40 -9.01 -0.45
CA MET A 87 11.77 -9.54 0.76
C MET A 87 11.85 -11.07 0.79
N ALA A 88 11.45 -11.74 -0.29
CA ALA A 88 11.50 -13.21 -0.38
C ALA A 88 12.92 -13.76 -0.21
N GLN A 89 13.94 -13.07 -0.75
CA GLN A 89 15.34 -13.43 -0.54
C GLN A 89 15.78 -13.30 0.93
N LEU A 90 15.32 -12.26 1.64
CA LEU A 90 15.60 -12.09 3.08
C LEU A 90 14.95 -13.20 3.92
N PHE A 91 13.69 -13.55 3.64
CA PHE A 91 13.03 -14.66 4.31
C PHE A 91 13.74 -16.00 4.08
N ARG A 92 14.25 -16.25 2.88
CA ARG A 92 15.07 -17.44 2.59
C ARG A 92 16.37 -17.47 3.39
N ARG A 93 17.01 -16.31 3.61
CA ARG A 93 18.22 -16.20 4.42
C ARG A 93 17.98 -16.36 5.92
N LEU A 94 16.79 -16.02 6.41
CA LEU A 94 16.40 -16.23 7.82
C LEU A 94 15.99 -17.68 8.12
N LYS A 95 15.60 -18.43 7.09
CA LYS A 95 15.23 -19.84 7.18
C LYS A 95 16.45 -20.78 7.18
N ASN A 96 17.57 -20.35 6.61
CA ASN A 96 18.85 -21.05 6.61
C ASN A 96 19.73 -20.58 7.77
#